data_AF-A0A8C2Y3B6-F1
#
_entry.id   AF-A0A8C2Y3B6-F1
#
_cell.length_a   1.000
_cell.length_b   1.000
_cell.length_c   1.000
_cell.angle_alpha   90.00
_cell.angle_beta   90.00
_cell.angle_gamma   90.00
#
_symmetry.space_group_name_H-M   'P 1'
#
loop_
_entity.id
_entity.type
_entity.pdbx_description
1 polymer ?
#
loop_
_entity_poly.entity_id
_entity_poly.type
_entity_poly.pdbx_seq_one_letter_code
_entity_poly.pdbx_strand_id
1 'polypeptide(L)'
;MDKALKEVFDYSYRDYILSWYGNLSRDEGRLYHLLSEDFWEVARQLRHRLSHMDVVKVVCNDVVRALLTHFCDLKAASARHEEQPRPFVLHSCLRNSNDEVRFLQTCSRVLVLCLLPSKNVQSLSLRIMLAEILTTKGRLS
;
A
#
# COMPACT_ATOMS: atom_id res chain seq x y z
N MET A 1 -23.09 -0.10 6.31
CA MET A 1 -21.77 0.57 6.22
C MET A 1 -20.89 -0.07 7.30
N ASP A 2 -19.62 -0.32 7.03
CA ASP A 2 -18.75 -0.97 8.03
C ASP A 2 -18.42 0.03 9.15
N LYS A 3 -18.85 -0.32 10.37
CA LYS A 3 -18.68 0.52 11.56
C LYS A 3 -17.21 0.74 11.91
N ALA A 4 -16.37 -0.29 11.73
CA ALA A 4 -14.95 -0.21 12.06
C ALA A 4 -14.22 0.73 11.10
N LEU A 5 -14.52 0.69 9.80
CA LEU A 5 -13.95 1.64 8.84
C LEU A 5 -14.34 3.09 9.17
N LYS A 6 -15.57 3.32 9.66
CA LYS A 6 -16.00 4.65 10.07
C LYS A 6 -15.24 5.13 11.30
N GLU A 7 -15.07 4.26 12.30
CA GLU A 7 -14.28 4.58 13.49
C GLU A 7 -12.83 4.91 13.14
N VAL A 8 -12.20 4.16 12.24
CA VAL A 8 -10.85 4.46 11.74
C VAL A 8 -10.77 5.85 11.12
N PHE A 9 -11.75 6.23 10.29
CA PHE A 9 -11.79 7.56 9.70
C PHE A 9 -12.00 8.64 10.76
N ASP A 10 -12.98 8.46 11.65
CA ASP A 10 -13.35 9.44 12.67
C ASP A 10 -12.18 9.69 13.64
N TYR A 11 -11.47 8.64 14.06
CA TYR A 11 -10.27 8.78 14.89
C TYR A 11 -9.11 9.41 14.13
N SER A 12 -8.87 9.00 12.88
CA SER A 12 -7.80 9.61 12.07
C SER A 12 -8.03 11.11 11.87
N TYR A 13 -9.27 11.51 11.56
CA TYR A 13 -9.64 12.91 11.41
C TYR A 13 -9.44 13.67 12.73
N ARG A 14 -9.96 13.15 13.85
CA ARG A 14 -9.85 13.80 15.15
C ARG A 14 -8.40 14.00 15.58
N ASP A 15 -7.59 12.95 15.47
CA ASP A 15 -6.27 12.91 16.09
C ASP A 15 -5.21 13.60 15.20
N TYR A 16 -5.30 13.44 13.86
CA TYR A 16 -4.29 13.96 12.93
C TYR A 16 -4.69 15.19 12.14
N ILE A 17 -5.97 15.55 12.06
CA ILE A 17 -6.44 16.69 11.25
C ILE A 17 -7.04 17.76 12.16
N LEU A 18 -8.08 17.41 12.92
CA LEU A 18 -8.81 18.35 13.76
C LEU A 18 -7.93 19.00 14.82
N SER A 19 -6.95 18.26 15.35
CA SER A 19 -6.01 18.71 16.39
C SER A 19 -5.25 19.99 16.03
N TRP A 20 -4.94 20.22 14.75
CA TRP A 20 -4.31 21.45 14.28
C TRP A 20 -5.26 22.30 13.41
N TYR A 21 -6.12 21.68 12.61
CA TYR A 21 -7.00 22.37 11.66
C TYR A 21 -8.10 23.18 12.36
N GLY A 22 -8.62 22.69 13.49
CA GLY A 22 -9.71 23.35 14.20
C GLY A 22 -9.36 24.75 14.71
N ASN A 23 -8.08 25.01 14.99
CA ASN A 23 -7.61 26.35 15.39
C ASN A 23 -7.39 27.29 14.20
N LEU A 24 -7.23 26.73 12.99
CA LEU A 24 -6.90 27.48 11.77
C LEU A 24 -8.15 27.85 10.95
N SER A 25 -9.22 27.05 11.09
CA SER A 25 -10.40 27.11 10.23
C SER A 25 -11.68 27.37 11.01
N ARG A 26 -12.62 28.09 10.39
CA ARG A 26 -14.01 28.25 10.84
C ARG A 26 -14.98 27.61 9.86
N ASP A 27 -14.58 26.50 9.23
CA ASP A 27 -15.36 25.83 8.19
C ASP A 27 -16.53 25.00 8.73
N GLU A 28 -16.76 25.00 10.05
CA GLU A 28 -17.85 24.29 10.73
C GLU A 28 -17.99 22.82 10.31
N GLY A 29 -16.86 22.14 10.06
CA GLY A 29 -16.84 20.72 9.71
C GLY A 29 -17.07 20.41 8.23
N ARG A 30 -17.07 21.40 7.33
CA ARG A 30 -17.12 21.15 5.88
C ARG A 30 -15.98 20.26 5.40
N LEU A 31 -14.76 20.44 5.93
CA LEU A 31 -13.63 19.58 5.61
C LEU A 31 -13.88 18.13 6.01
N TYR A 32 -14.52 17.89 7.17
CA TYR A 32 -14.87 16.53 7.59
C TYR A 32 -15.77 15.85 6.55
N HIS A 33 -16.81 16.54 6.09
CA HIS A 33 -17.71 16.01 5.07
C HIS A 33 -16.99 15.71 3.76
N LEU A 34 -16.18 16.65 3.27
CA LEU A 34 -15.41 16.47 2.03
C LEU A 34 -14.44 15.27 2.12
N LEU A 35 -13.69 15.17 3.21
CA LEU A 35 -12.75 14.07 3.42
C LEU A 35 -13.48 12.73 3.63
N SER A 36 -14.64 12.76 4.28
CA SER A 36 -15.44 11.54 4.46
C SER A 36 -15.95 11.02 3.13
N GLU A 37 -16.41 11.89 2.23
CA GLU A 37 -16.82 11.50 0.88
C GLU A 37 -15.66 10.87 0.10
N ASP A 38 -14.48 11.51 0.14
CA ASP A 38 -13.28 11.01 -0.53
C ASP A 38 -12.85 9.66 0.03
N PHE A 39 -12.82 9.52 1.36
CA PHE A 39 -12.50 8.27 2.03
C PHE A 39 -13.47 7.15 1.64
N TRP A 40 -14.77 7.45 1.53
CA TRP A 40 -15.76 6.46 1.11
C TRP A 40 -15.69 6.11 -0.36
N GLU A 41 -15.26 7.02 -1.22
CA GLU A 41 -14.96 6.69 -2.61
C GLU A 41 -13.76 5.73 -2.70
N VAL A 42 -12.66 6.04 -1.98
CA VAL A 42 -11.47 5.17 -1.89
C VAL A 42 -11.83 3.78 -1.39
N ALA A 43 -12.57 3.68 -0.29
CA ALA A 43 -12.99 2.41 0.30
C ALA A 43 -13.87 1.58 -0.65
N ARG A 44 -14.77 2.24 -1.39
CA ARG A 44 -15.60 1.57 -2.40
C ARG A 44 -14.76 1.05 -3.57
N GLN A 45 -13.83 1.83 -4.08
CA GLN A 45 -12.93 1.42 -5.15
C GLN A 45 -12.06 0.24 -4.71
N LEU A 46 -11.50 0.29 -3.49
CA LEU A 46 -10.73 -0.80 -2.91
C LEU A 46 -11.57 -2.07 -2.81
N ARG A 47 -12.76 -1.99 -2.21
CA ARG A 47 -13.67 -3.14 -2.08
C ARG A 47 -14.04 -3.73 -3.44
N HIS A 48 -14.35 -2.89 -4.42
CA HIS A 48 -14.70 -3.35 -5.77
C HIS A 48 -13.53 -4.08 -6.44
N ARG A 49 -12.30 -3.61 -6.27
CA ARG A 49 -11.12 -4.32 -6.79
C ARG A 49 -10.89 -5.64 -6.07
N LEU A 50 -11.02 -5.65 -4.74
CA LEU A 50 -10.87 -6.85 -3.92
C LEU A 50 -11.96 -7.89 -4.16
N SER A 51 -13.18 -7.49 -4.54
CA SER A 51 -14.26 -8.44 -4.83
C SER A 51 -14.01 -9.29 -6.08
N HIS A 52 -13.09 -8.87 -6.95
CA HIS A 52 -12.65 -9.65 -8.11
C HIS A 52 -11.51 -10.62 -7.77
N MET A 53 -10.94 -10.53 -6.56
CA MET A 53 -9.85 -11.39 -6.13
C MET A 53 -10.40 -12.64 -5.47
N ASP A 54 -9.95 -13.80 -5.94
CA ASP A 54 -10.15 -15.06 -5.24
C ASP A 54 -9.21 -15.12 -4.03
N VAL A 55 -9.69 -14.61 -2.89
CA VAL A 55 -8.92 -14.51 -1.66
C VAL A 55 -8.45 -15.89 -1.18
N VAL A 56 -9.26 -16.93 -1.37
CA VAL A 56 -8.92 -18.30 -0.96
C VAL A 56 -7.76 -18.82 -1.81
N LYS A 57 -7.81 -18.62 -3.13
CA LYS A 57 -6.69 -18.98 -4.00
C LYS A 57 -5.42 -18.22 -3.61
N VAL A 58 -5.51 -16.90 -3.38
CA VAL A 58 -4.35 -16.09 -3.01
C VAL A 58 -3.74 -16.60 -1.70
N VAL A 59 -4.53 -16.73 -0.64
CA VAL A 59 -4.04 -17.04 0.71
C VAL A 59 -3.66 -18.51 0.86
N CYS A 60 -4.51 -19.43 0.41
CA CYS A 60 -4.31 -20.86 0.65
C CYS A 60 -3.45 -21.53 -0.42
N ASN A 61 -3.37 -20.98 -1.64
CA ASN A 61 -2.61 -21.59 -2.73
C ASN A 61 -1.38 -20.78 -3.09
N ASP A 62 -1.55 -19.52 -3.51
CA ASP A 62 -0.46 -18.76 -4.11
C ASP A 62 0.59 -18.38 -3.06
N VAL A 63 0.18 -17.91 -1.88
CA VAL A 63 1.10 -17.61 -0.76
C VAL A 63 1.79 -18.88 -0.26
N VAL A 64 1.05 -19.97 -0.06
CA VAL A 64 1.63 -21.25 0.40
C VAL A 64 2.65 -21.78 -0.61
N ARG A 65 2.32 -21.73 -1.92
CA ARG A 65 3.24 -22.12 -2.99
C ARG A 65 4.47 -21.23 -3.02
N ALA A 66 4.31 -19.91 -2.92
CA ALA A 66 5.43 -18.97 -2.90
C ALA A 66 6.38 -19.22 -1.72
N LEU A 67 5.83 -19.45 -0.52
CA LEU A 67 6.62 -19.80 0.67
C LEU A 67 7.32 -21.15 0.51
N LEU A 68 6.63 -22.17 -0.01
CA LEU A 68 7.23 -23.48 -0.24
C LEU A 68 8.39 -23.39 -1.24
N THR A 69 8.20 -22.70 -2.37
CA THR A 69 9.27 -22.45 -3.34
C THR A 69 10.44 -21.74 -2.70
N HIS A 70 10.18 -20.69 -1.92
CA HIS A 70 11.21 -19.95 -1.20
C HIS A 70 12.02 -20.84 -0.23
N PHE A 71 11.36 -21.71 0.54
CA PHE A 71 12.04 -22.65 1.43
C PHE A 71 12.85 -23.71 0.68
N CYS A 72 12.35 -24.20 -0.47
CA CYS A 72 13.09 -25.11 -1.32
C CYS A 72 14.37 -24.46 -1.87
N ASP A 73 14.26 -23.23 -2.36
CA ASP A 73 15.40 -22.45 -2.86
C ASP A 73 16.43 -22.17 -1.76
N LEU A 74 15.95 -21.84 -0.55
CA LEU A 74 16.81 -21.64 0.62
C LEU A 74 17.53 -22.93 1.02
N LYS A 75 16.81 -24.06 1.06
CA LYS A 75 17.38 -25.38 1.35
C LYS A 75 18.49 -25.72 0.36
N ALA A 76 18.24 -25.53 -0.94
CA ALA A 76 19.22 -25.76 -2.00
C ALA A 76 20.47 -24.87 -1.86
N ALA A 77 20.31 -23.60 -1.44
CA ALA A 77 21.42 -22.69 -1.19
C ALA A 77 22.19 -23.01 0.11
N SER A 78 21.55 -23.65 1.10
CA SER A 78 22.13 -23.95 2.41
C SER A 78 22.91 -25.28 2.48
N ALA A 79 22.81 -26.14 1.46
CA ALA A 79 23.42 -27.46 1.45
C ALA A 79 24.96 -27.36 1.42
N ARG A 80 25.58 -27.37 2.61
CA ARG A 80 27.03 -27.22 2.86
C ARG A 80 27.92 -28.36 2.32
N HIS A 81 27.48 -29.18 1.37
CA HIS A 81 28.19 -30.41 0.97
C HIS A 81 28.10 -30.79 -0.52
N GLU A 82 27.71 -29.87 -1.42
CA GLU A 82 27.88 -30.08 -2.87
C GLU A 82 28.89 -29.05 -3.42
N GLU A 83 29.75 -29.48 -4.34
CA GLU A 83 30.95 -28.75 -4.81
C GLU A 83 30.71 -27.38 -5.47
N GLN A 84 29.47 -26.91 -5.59
CA GLN A 84 29.15 -25.53 -5.96
C GLN A 84 27.80 -25.10 -5.36
N PRO A 85 27.78 -24.27 -4.29
CA PRO A 85 26.53 -23.79 -3.71
C PRO A 85 25.79 -22.88 -4.71
N ARG A 86 24.55 -23.23 -5.04
CA ARG A 86 23.69 -22.40 -5.89
C ARG A 86 23.24 -21.18 -5.06
N PRO A 87 23.59 -19.94 -5.44
CA PRO A 87 23.29 -18.77 -4.61
C PRO A 87 21.77 -18.56 -4.53
N PHE A 88 21.29 -18.24 -3.33
CA PHE A 88 19.90 -17.85 -3.11
C PHE A 88 19.63 -16.51 -3.81
N VAL A 89 18.82 -16.52 -4.86
CA VAL A 89 18.54 -15.31 -5.65
C VAL A 89 17.34 -14.59 -5.02
N LEU A 90 17.63 -13.46 -4.38
CA LEU A 90 16.60 -12.51 -3.95
C LEU A 90 15.87 -11.94 -5.18
N HIS A 91 14.61 -11.53 -4.99
CA HIS A 91 13.89 -10.80 -6.02
C HIS A 91 14.70 -9.57 -6.46
N SER A 92 14.69 -9.25 -7.76
CA SER A 92 15.57 -8.24 -8.35
C SER A 92 15.42 -6.85 -7.71
N CYS A 93 14.25 -6.52 -7.17
CA CYS A 93 14.03 -5.27 -6.44
C CYS A 93 14.78 -5.21 -5.10
N LEU A 94 15.09 -6.34 -4.46
CA LEU A 94 15.81 -6.41 -3.19
C LEU A 94 17.33 -6.48 -3.38
N ARG A 95 17.82 -6.30 -4.62
CA ARG A 95 19.25 -6.35 -4.94
C ARG A 95 20.03 -5.24 -4.25
N ASN A 96 19.44 -4.06 -4.14
CA ASN A 96 19.99 -2.89 -3.45
C ASN A 96 18.85 -1.92 -3.09
N SER A 97 19.10 -1.03 -2.13
CA SER A 97 18.14 -0.04 -1.65
C SER A 97 17.53 0.82 -2.77
N ASN A 98 18.29 1.17 -3.81
CA ASN A 98 17.78 1.98 -4.91
C ASN A 98 16.74 1.22 -5.77
N ASP A 99 16.97 -0.06 -6.05
CA ASP A 99 16.01 -0.89 -6.79
C ASP A 99 14.75 -1.17 -5.96
N GLU A 100 14.89 -1.29 -4.64
CA GLU A 100 13.76 -1.44 -3.72
C GLU A 100 12.89 -0.19 -3.71
N VAL A 101 13.51 0.99 -3.58
CA VAL A 101 12.82 2.27 -3.64
C VAL A 101 12.11 2.44 -4.99
N ARG A 102 12.72 2.07 -6.11
CA ARG A 102 12.07 2.14 -7.44
C ARG A 102 10.88 1.20 -7.55
N PHE A 103 10.96 0.02 -6.96
CA PHE A 103 9.83 -0.91 -6.88
C PHE A 103 8.68 -0.33 -6.04
N LEU A 104 8.98 0.18 -4.84
CA LEU A 104 7.99 0.83 -3.98
C LEU A 104 7.35 2.06 -4.64
N GLN A 105 8.12 2.83 -5.42
CA GLN A 105 7.59 3.93 -6.24
C GLN A 105 6.60 3.44 -7.30
N THR A 106 6.91 2.33 -7.95
CA THR A 106 6.02 1.73 -8.94
C THR A 106 4.73 1.27 -8.28
N CYS A 107 4.82 0.54 -7.16
CA CYS A 107 3.67 0.11 -6.37
C CYS A 107 2.82 1.30 -5.91
N SER A 108 3.45 2.36 -5.40
CA SER A 108 2.76 3.55 -4.91
C SER A 108 2.01 4.28 -6.03
N ARG A 109 2.60 4.41 -7.21
CA ARG A 109 1.92 4.98 -8.38
C ARG A 109 0.70 4.16 -8.78
N VAL A 110 0.82 2.83 -8.78
CA VAL A 110 -0.31 1.93 -9.07
C VAL A 110 -1.40 2.08 -8.01
N LEU A 111 -1.03 2.09 -6.72
CA LEU A 111 -1.97 2.28 -5.61
C LEU A 111 -2.73 3.61 -5.73
N VAL A 112 -2.02 4.72 -5.98
CA VAL A 112 -2.66 6.02 -6.21
C VAL A 112 -3.60 5.94 -7.39
N LEU A 113 -3.19 5.40 -8.54
CA LEU A 113 -4.08 5.26 -9.70
C LEU A 113 -5.31 4.40 -9.43
N CYS A 114 -5.16 3.35 -8.62
CA CYS A 114 -6.23 2.41 -8.34
C CYS A 114 -7.26 2.91 -7.34
N LEU A 115 -6.84 3.78 -6.41
CA LEU A 115 -7.61 4.13 -5.22
C LEU A 115 -8.07 5.58 -5.19
N LEU A 116 -7.44 6.46 -5.97
CA LEU A 116 -7.73 7.89 -5.90
C LEU A 116 -9.16 8.19 -6.41
N PRO A 117 -9.91 9.08 -5.73
CA PRO A 117 -11.21 9.53 -6.19
C PRO A 117 -11.18 9.99 -7.65
N SER A 118 -12.22 9.65 -8.41
CA SER A 118 -12.34 9.90 -9.85
C SER A 118 -12.11 11.38 -10.22
N LYS A 119 -12.61 12.29 -9.39
CA LYS A 119 -12.40 13.74 -9.49
C LYS A 119 -10.94 14.19 -9.36
N ASN A 120 -10.11 13.41 -8.65
CA ASN A 120 -8.74 13.76 -8.30
C ASN A 120 -7.70 13.04 -9.20
N VAL A 121 -8.07 11.96 -9.90
CA VAL A 121 -7.18 11.18 -10.79
C VAL A 121 -6.55 12.02 -11.91
N GLN A 122 -7.27 13.02 -12.42
CA GLN A 122 -6.77 13.86 -13.51
C GLN A 122 -5.64 14.81 -13.09
N SER A 123 -5.49 15.07 -11.79
CA SER A 123 -4.43 15.95 -11.28
C SER A 123 -3.09 15.21 -11.24
N LEU A 124 -2.20 15.52 -12.19
CA LEU A 124 -0.84 14.95 -12.24
C LEU A 124 -0.04 15.30 -10.98
N SER A 125 -0.09 16.57 -10.54
CA SER A 125 0.66 17.03 -9.37
C SER A 125 0.24 16.31 -8.10
N LEU A 126 -1.06 16.09 -7.91
CA LEU A 126 -1.59 15.37 -6.75
C LEU A 126 -1.18 13.89 -6.79
N ARG A 127 -1.23 13.25 -7.97
CA ARG A 127 -0.77 11.86 -8.13
C ARG A 127 0.71 11.68 -7.81
N ILE A 128 1.56 12.59 -8.31
CA ILE A 128 3.00 12.56 -8.03
C ILE A 128 3.24 12.77 -6.54
N MET A 129 2.63 13.79 -5.95
CA MET A 129 2.83 14.13 -4.54
C MET A 129 2.40 12.99 -3.60
N LEU A 130 1.23 12.38 -3.82
CA LEU A 130 0.79 11.23 -3.03
C LEU A 130 1.69 10.00 -3.21
N ALA A 131 2.13 9.71 -4.44
CA ALA A 131 3.05 8.60 -4.68
C ALA A 131 4.41 8.82 -3.99
N GLU A 132 4.92 10.06 -3.96
CA GLU A 132 6.15 10.40 -3.23
C GLU A 132 5.97 10.28 -1.72
N ILE A 133 4.83 10.72 -1.16
CA ILE A 133 4.53 10.55 0.27
C ILE A 133 4.49 9.07 0.67
N LEU A 134 3.88 8.21 -0.15
CA LEU A 134 3.82 6.78 0.12
C LEU A 134 5.20 6.09 0.06
N THR A 135 6.13 6.62 -0.74
CA THR A 135 7.46 6.03 -0.94
C THR A 135 8.53 6.56 0.01
N THR A 136 8.30 7.74 0.60
CA THR A 136 9.29 8.42 1.44
C THR A 136 9.54 7.73 2.77
N LYS A 137 8.58 6.96 3.32
CA LYS A 137 8.85 6.09 4.48
C LYS A 137 9.85 4.98 4.18
N GLY A 138 9.95 4.52 2.93
CA GLY A 138 10.95 3.52 2.52
C GLY A 138 12.36 4.09 2.31
N ARG A 139 12.53 5.43 2.26
CA ARG A 139 13.85 6.07 2.07
C ARG A 139 14.58 6.38 3.37
N LEU A 140 13.91 6.29 4.51
CA LEU A 140 14.43 6.69 5.83
C LEU A 140 14.86 5.49 6.70
N SER A 141 14.80 4.26 6.16
CA SER A 141 15.24 3.03 6.81
C SER A 141 16.43 2.43 6.07
#